data_AF-A0A1M7RQD6-F1
#
_entry.id   AF-A0A1M7RQD6-F1
#
_cell.length_a   1.000
_cell.length_b   1.000
_cell.length_c   1.000
_cell.angle_alpha   90.00
_cell.angle_beta   90.00
_cell.angle_gamma   90.00
#
_symmetry.space_group_name_H-M   'P 1'
#
loop_
_entity.id
_entity.type
_entity.pdbx_description
1 polymer ?
#
loop_
_entity_poly.entity_id
_entity_poly.type
_entity_poly.pdbx_seq_one_letter_code
_entity_poly.pdbx_strand_id
1 'polypeptide(L)'
;MNNKKALTLYLAGALGQIIVVCIIAFVLRRYGLEVGYATPLGWIIIAIGGISSALWGAIISIKYRNTGFKTVICDFFRIRQSPLNYGWMILFLCLDFLPVVFGGRISIRVWYLPIIMFFKHIVLGGIEEIGWRYLFQPLLQERLHYILATIITFFSWGLWHFLFFYLDETHADVIPFLIGLLVNSFILSALYVKTNNLWICVMTHSLINVFSQLVTGSNQYVGYFSKVVIIVIAIMLATKTIRKQVDNCANANT
;
A
#
# COMPACT_ATOMS: atom_id res chain seq x y z
N MET A 1 5.31 -20.67 13.37
CA MET A 1 4.41 -20.95 12.20
C MET A 1 5.25 -20.90 10.94
N ASN A 2 5.09 -21.80 9.97
CA ASN A 2 5.92 -21.76 8.75
C ASN A 2 5.45 -20.66 7.77
N ASN A 3 6.35 -20.22 6.89
CA ASN A 3 6.10 -19.10 5.97
C ASN A 3 4.92 -19.37 5.00
N LYS A 4 4.82 -20.55 4.37
CA LYS A 4 3.70 -20.90 3.48
C LYS A 4 2.35 -20.75 4.18
N LYS A 5 2.24 -21.31 5.40
CA LYS A 5 1.01 -21.22 6.20
C LYS A 5 0.70 -19.78 6.58
N ALA A 6 1.70 -18.95 6.89
CA ALA A 6 1.50 -17.53 7.18
C ALA A 6 0.93 -16.77 5.97
N LEU A 7 1.53 -16.97 4.78
CA LEU A 7 1.05 -16.37 3.52
C LEU A 7 -0.39 -16.79 3.19
N THR A 8 -0.68 -18.10 3.27
CA THR A 8 -2.03 -18.63 3.00
C THR A 8 -3.06 -18.09 3.99
N LEU A 9 -2.76 -18.09 5.29
CA LEU A 9 -3.68 -17.59 6.31
C LEU A 9 -3.92 -16.08 6.18
N TYR A 10 -2.88 -15.31 5.86
CA TYR A 10 -3.03 -13.88 5.62
C TYR A 10 -3.95 -13.60 4.43
N LEU A 11 -3.68 -14.21 3.27
CA LEU A 11 -4.51 -13.99 2.07
C LEU A 11 -5.94 -14.49 2.26
N ALA A 12 -6.11 -15.70 2.80
CA ALA A 12 -7.43 -16.26 3.06
C ALA A 12 -8.22 -15.40 4.06
N GLY A 13 -7.55 -14.85 5.07
CA GLY A 13 -8.15 -13.94 6.03
C GLY A 13 -8.54 -12.60 5.42
N ALA A 14 -7.57 -11.90 4.80
CA ALA A 14 -7.78 -10.57 4.25
C ALA A 14 -8.82 -10.57 3.12
N LEU A 15 -8.67 -11.47 2.13
CA LEU A 15 -9.62 -11.59 1.02
C LEU A 15 -10.93 -12.23 1.46
N GLY A 16 -10.89 -13.27 2.31
CA GLY A 16 -12.10 -13.92 2.80
C GLY A 16 -12.98 -12.98 3.61
N GLN A 17 -12.41 -12.15 4.48
CA GLN A 17 -13.16 -11.15 5.23
C GLN A 17 -13.85 -10.15 4.30
N ILE A 18 -13.12 -9.52 3.38
CA ILE A 18 -13.74 -8.52 2.50
C ILE A 18 -14.77 -9.16 1.55
N ILE A 19 -14.56 -10.40 1.07
CA ILE A 19 -15.55 -11.14 0.28
C ILE A 19 -16.84 -11.37 1.08
N VAL A 20 -16.74 -11.82 2.33
CA VAL A 20 -17.91 -12.02 3.20
C VAL A 20 -18.66 -10.70 3.40
N VAL A 21 -17.94 -9.60 3.63
CA VAL A 21 -18.53 -8.26 3.76
C VAL A 21 -19.20 -7.82 2.45
N CYS A 22 -18.61 -8.09 1.28
CA CYS A 22 -19.23 -7.84 -0.02
C CYS A 22 -20.52 -8.63 -0.21
N ILE A 23 -20.57 -9.89 0.22
CA ILE A 23 -21.79 -10.71 0.16
C ILE A 23 -22.88 -10.12 1.06
N ILE A 24 -22.52 -9.67 2.27
CA ILE A 24 -23.47 -8.99 3.17
C ILE A 24 -23.99 -7.70 2.53
N ALA A 25 -23.09 -6.86 2.00
CA ALA A 25 -23.47 -5.63 1.30
C ALA A 25 -24.41 -5.90 0.12
N PHE A 26 -24.13 -6.95 -0.67
CA PHE A 26 -24.98 -7.38 -1.77
C PHE A 26 -26.39 -7.74 -1.28
N VAL A 27 -26.50 -8.55 -0.23
CA VAL A 27 -27.81 -8.94 0.34
C VAL A 27 -28.57 -7.73 0.86
N LEU A 28 -27.92 -6.83 1.60
CA LEU A 28 -28.55 -5.61 2.12
C LEU A 28 -29.08 -4.71 1.00
N ARG A 29 -28.29 -4.51 -0.06
CA ARG A 29 -28.72 -3.76 -1.25
C ARG A 29 -29.95 -4.39 -1.92
N ARG A 30 -30.07 -5.73 -1.93
CA ARG A 30 -31.26 -6.43 -2.48
C ARG A 30 -32.53 -6.21 -1.65
N TYR A 31 -32.40 -5.91 -0.37
CA TYR A 31 -33.52 -5.50 0.50
C TYR A 31 -33.79 -3.99 0.48
N GLY A 32 -33.15 -3.24 -0.42
CA GLY A 32 -33.34 -1.79 -0.55
C GLY A 32 -32.60 -0.95 0.49
N LEU A 33 -31.65 -1.54 1.23
CA LEU A 33 -30.78 -0.80 2.14
C LEU A 33 -29.58 -0.22 1.40
N GLU A 34 -29.34 1.07 1.60
CA GLU A 34 -28.21 1.78 1.00
C GLU A 34 -26.91 1.47 1.77
N VAL A 35 -25.94 0.91 1.05
CA VAL A 35 -24.61 0.54 1.57
C VAL A 35 -23.57 1.42 0.89
N GLY A 36 -23.18 2.50 1.54
CA GLY A 36 -22.21 3.47 1.06
C GLY A 36 -21.89 4.52 2.12
N TYR A 37 -21.11 5.54 1.78
CA TYR A 37 -20.79 6.63 2.71
C TYR A 37 -22.00 7.53 3.08
N ALA A 38 -23.15 7.32 2.46
CA ALA A 38 -24.38 8.06 2.76
C ALA A 38 -25.06 7.61 4.07
N THR A 39 -24.82 6.37 4.53
CA THR A 39 -25.53 5.81 5.69
C THR A 39 -24.55 5.33 6.78
N PRO A 40 -24.89 5.47 8.08
CA PRO A 40 -24.05 4.95 9.18
C PRO A 40 -23.78 3.43 9.05
N LEU A 41 -24.75 2.67 8.55
CA LEU A 41 -24.58 1.25 8.27
C LEU A 41 -23.52 1.00 7.19
N GLY A 42 -23.55 1.77 6.10
CA GLY A 42 -22.55 1.68 5.05
C GLY A 42 -21.14 2.03 5.55
N TRP A 43 -20.98 3.06 6.39
CA TRP A 43 -19.70 3.37 7.04
C TRP A 43 -19.15 2.18 7.83
N ILE A 44 -19.99 1.48 8.60
CA ILE A 44 -19.58 0.29 9.37
C ILE A 44 -19.14 -0.83 8.44
N ILE A 45 -19.93 -1.13 7.39
CA ILE A 45 -19.62 -2.19 6.42
C ILE A 45 -18.30 -1.91 5.70
N ILE A 46 -18.11 -0.67 5.21
CA ILE A 46 -16.88 -0.25 4.53
C ILE A 46 -15.69 -0.35 5.49
N ALA A 47 -15.83 0.08 6.75
CA ALA A 47 -14.76 -0.01 7.74
C ALA A 47 -14.35 -1.47 8.04
N ILE A 48 -15.32 -2.37 8.21
CA ILE A 48 -15.05 -3.80 8.45
C ILE A 48 -14.37 -4.44 7.23
N GLY A 49 -14.79 -4.09 6.01
CA GLY A 49 -14.12 -4.54 4.79
C GLY A 49 -12.70 -3.98 4.65
N GLY A 50 -12.55 -2.66 4.83
CA GLY A 50 -11.31 -1.91 4.65
C GLY A 50 -10.20 -2.27 5.65
N ILE A 51 -10.55 -2.61 6.89
CA ILE A 51 -9.53 -2.99 7.89
C ILE A 51 -8.98 -4.41 7.68
N SER A 52 -9.55 -5.22 6.77
CA SER A 52 -9.19 -6.63 6.61
C SER A 52 -7.70 -6.86 6.36
N SER A 53 -7.06 -6.07 5.49
CA SER A 53 -5.61 -6.17 5.23
C SER A 53 -4.79 -5.91 6.51
N ALA A 54 -5.08 -4.81 7.22
CA ALA A 54 -4.37 -4.43 8.43
C ALA A 54 -4.59 -5.42 9.59
N LEU A 55 -5.84 -5.87 9.77
CA LEU A 55 -6.24 -6.80 10.84
C LEU A 55 -5.52 -8.15 10.69
N TRP A 56 -5.65 -8.79 9.53
CA TRP A 56 -4.99 -10.07 9.29
C TRP A 56 -3.48 -9.92 9.21
N GLY A 57 -2.99 -8.80 8.69
CA GLY A 57 -1.58 -8.43 8.72
C GLY A 57 -1.01 -8.43 10.15
N ALA A 58 -1.68 -7.75 11.07
CA ALA A 58 -1.25 -7.68 12.46
C ALA A 58 -1.32 -9.06 13.15
N ILE A 59 -2.44 -9.78 13.03
CA ILE A 59 -2.64 -11.11 13.65
C ILE A 59 -1.55 -12.09 13.19
N ILE A 60 -1.32 -12.18 11.88
CA ILE A 60 -0.37 -13.13 11.31
C ILE A 60 1.07 -12.69 11.58
N SER A 61 1.37 -11.38 11.57
CA SER A 61 2.69 -10.86 11.92
C SER A 61 3.09 -11.20 13.35
N ILE A 62 2.20 -10.97 14.32
CA ILE A 62 2.39 -11.31 15.74
C ILE A 62 2.71 -12.80 15.88
N LYS A 63 1.90 -13.65 15.25
CA LYS A 63 2.06 -15.11 15.32
C LYS A 63 3.28 -15.64 14.58
N TYR A 64 3.67 -15.00 13.48
CA TYR A 64 4.81 -15.43 12.65
C TYR A 64 6.14 -15.02 13.29
N ARG A 65 6.25 -13.75 13.72
CA ARG A 65 7.48 -13.18 14.30
C ARG A 65 7.62 -13.41 15.80
N ASN A 66 6.58 -13.96 16.44
CA ASN A 66 6.50 -14.13 17.90
C ASN A 66 6.71 -12.80 18.64
N THR A 67 6.08 -11.72 18.14
CA THR A 67 6.13 -10.36 18.70
C THR A 67 4.78 -9.95 19.27
N GLY A 68 4.73 -8.87 20.05
CA GLY A 68 3.48 -8.34 20.59
C GLY A 68 2.79 -7.33 19.66
N PHE A 69 1.49 -7.09 19.88
CA PHE A 69 0.73 -6.05 19.16
C PHE A 69 1.38 -4.66 19.29
N LYS A 70 1.93 -4.36 20.47
CA LYS A 70 2.67 -3.12 20.72
C LYS A 70 3.81 -2.90 19.72
N THR A 71 4.51 -3.95 19.30
CA THR A 71 5.60 -3.87 18.32
C THR A 71 5.10 -3.40 16.96
N VAL A 72 3.95 -3.92 16.52
CA VAL A 72 3.34 -3.51 15.23
C VAL A 72 2.99 -2.02 15.26
N ILE A 73 2.40 -1.54 16.36
CA ILE A 73 2.06 -0.12 16.52
C ILE A 73 3.31 0.76 16.61
N CYS A 74 4.35 0.32 17.34
CA CYS A 74 5.61 1.05 17.41
C CYS A 74 6.31 1.14 16.05
N ASP A 75 6.31 0.06 15.26
CA ASP A 75 6.89 0.06 13.92
C ASP A 75 6.06 0.89 12.94
N PHE A 76 4.73 0.88 13.08
CA PHE A 76 3.83 1.75 12.31
C PHE A 76 4.16 3.22 12.54
N PHE A 77 4.39 3.64 13.78
CA PHE A 77 4.75 5.02 14.14
C PHE A 77 6.26 5.25 14.31
N ARG A 78 7.11 4.49 13.60
CA ARG A 78 8.57 4.63 13.69
C ARG A 78 9.10 5.77 12.81
N ILE A 79 8.68 6.99 13.14
CA ILE A 79 8.94 8.24 12.40
C ILE A 79 10.43 8.60 12.39
N ARG A 80 11.14 8.43 13.51
CA ARG A 80 12.55 8.83 13.57
C ARG A 80 13.41 7.91 12.70
N GLN A 81 13.88 8.42 11.56
CA GLN A 81 14.69 7.72 10.56
C GLN A 81 15.79 8.61 10.01
N SER A 82 16.78 8.01 9.32
CA SER A 82 17.82 8.79 8.65
C SER A 82 17.22 9.70 7.57
N PRO A 83 17.73 10.93 7.39
CA PRO A 83 17.24 11.83 6.35
C PRO A 83 17.31 11.23 4.94
N LEU A 84 18.28 10.35 4.69
CA LEU A 84 18.42 9.65 3.42
C LEU A 84 17.22 8.74 3.10
N ASN A 85 16.60 8.11 4.10
CA ASN A 85 15.42 7.27 3.91
C ASN A 85 14.23 8.11 3.42
N TYR A 86 14.07 9.32 3.98
CA TYR A 86 13.09 10.28 3.51
C TYR A 86 13.43 10.85 2.13
N GLY A 87 14.72 11.01 1.81
CA GLY A 87 15.18 11.40 0.48
C GLY A 87 14.71 10.44 -0.62
N TRP A 88 14.76 9.13 -0.38
CA TRP A 88 14.24 8.14 -1.34
C TRP A 88 12.73 8.25 -1.55
N MET A 89 11.97 8.45 -0.49
CA MET A 89 10.53 8.71 -0.60
C MET A 89 10.27 9.96 -1.44
N ILE A 90 10.95 11.07 -1.12
CA ILE A 90 10.78 12.34 -1.84
C ILE A 90 11.11 12.16 -3.33
N LEU A 91 12.19 11.43 -3.66
CA LEU A 91 12.54 11.13 -5.04
C LEU A 91 11.40 10.41 -5.78
N PHE A 92 10.83 9.35 -5.20
CA PHE A 92 9.73 8.63 -5.83
C PHE A 92 8.48 9.50 -5.99
N LEU A 93 8.12 10.30 -4.98
CA LEU A 93 7.00 11.24 -5.07
C LEU A 93 7.23 12.28 -6.18
N CYS A 94 8.42 12.86 -6.25
CA CYS A 94 8.77 13.83 -7.30
C CYS A 94 8.68 13.21 -8.69
N LEU A 95 9.11 11.96 -8.87
CA LEU A 95 9.02 11.26 -10.16
C LEU A 95 7.57 10.92 -10.53
N ASP A 96 6.77 10.45 -9.56
CA ASP A 96 5.39 10.03 -9.78
C ASP A 96 4.49 11.21 -10.17
N PHE A 97 4.73 12.37 -9.53
CA PHE A 97 4.00 13.61 -9.80
C PHE A 97 4.72 14.59 -10.75
N LEU A 98 5.87 14.20 -11.32
CA LEU A 98 6.58 14.96 -12.37
C LEU A 98 5.66 15.38 -13.54
N PRO A 99 4.74 14.54 -14.05
CA PRO A 99 3.88 14.89 -15.18
C PRO A 99 2.98 16.11 -14.94
N VAL A 100 2.73 16.44 -13.68
CA VAL A 100 1.91 17.59 -13.27
C VAL A 100 2.59 18.91 -13.63
N VAL A 101 3.92 18.95 -13.61
CA VAL A 101 4.70 20.14 -14.02
C VAL A 101 4.44 20.48 -15.50
N PHE A 102 4.10 19.48 -16.30
CA PHE A 102 3.86 19.60 -17.73
C PHE A 102 2.37 19.79 -18.04
N GLY A 103 1.77 20.85 -17.50
CA GLY A 103 0.39 21.24 -17.82
C GLY A 103 -0.69 20.69 -16.87
N GLY A 104 -0.29 20.10 -15.74
CA GLY A 104 -1.20 19.79 -14.64
C GLY A 104 -1.48 21.00 -13.76
N ARG A 105 -2.51 20.88 -12.93
CA ARG A 105 -2.90 21.89 -11.94
C ARG A 105 -3.08 21.22 -10.59
N ILE A 106 -2.70 21.91 -9.52
CA ILE A 106 -2.96 21.50 -8.14
C ILE A 106 -4.10 22.37 -7.61
N SER A 107 -5.19 21.74 -7.23
CA SER A 107 -6.38 22.42 -6.70
C SER A 107 -6.37 22.39 -5.17
N ILE A 108 -5.88 23.46 -4.53
CA ILE A 108 -5.96 23.63 -3.08
C ILE A 108 -6.95 24.75 -2.79
N ARG A 109 -8.20 24.38 -2.51
CA ARG A 109 -9.24 25.35 -2.17
C ARG A 109 -9.06 25.93 -0.77
N VAL A 110 -8.57 25.10 0.15
CA VAL A 110 -8.41 25.43 1.58
C VAL A 110 -7.05 24.91 2.05
N TRP A 111 -6.24 25.78 2.65
CA TRP A 111 -4.83 25.49 2.94
C TRP A 111 -4.61 24.30 3.90
N TYR A 112 -5.55 24.05 4.83
CA TYR A 112 -5.45 22.93 5.78
C TYR A 112 -6.04 21.62 5.25
N LEU A 113 -6.71 21.64 4.10
CA LEU A 113 -7.35 20.45 3.54
C LEU A 113 -6.36 19.32 3.19
N PRO A 114 -5.18 19.59 2.59
CA PRO A 114 -4.15 18.57 2.39
C PRO A 114 -3.69 17.90 3.70
N ILE A 115 -3.65 18.65 4.81
CA ILE A 115 -3.26 18.13 6.12
C ILE A 115 -4.33 17.16 6.64
N ILE A 116 -5.61 17.55 6.56
CA ILE A 116 -6.73 16.68 6.95
C ILE A 116 -6.75 15.40 6.09
N MET A 117 -6.57 15.55 4.78
CA MET A 117 -6.51 14.40 3.86
C MET A 117 -5.35 13.48 4.19
N PHE A 118 -4.18 14.02 4.55
CA PHE A 118 -3.02 13.21 4.94
C PHE A 118 -3.34 12.31 6.14
N PHE A 119 -3.92 12.85 7.22
CA PHE A 119 -4.33 12.04 8.36
C PHE A 119 -5.43 11.04 8.02
N LYS A 120 -6.42 11.44 7.20
CA LYS A 120 -7.44 10.52 6.66
C LYS A 120 -6.77 9.35 5.94
N HIS A 121 -5.78 9.62 5.09
CA HIS A 121 -5.12 8.58 4.32
C HIS A 121 -4.16 7.73 5.12
N ILE A 122 -3.58 8.22 6.23
CA ILE A 122 -2.89 7.36 7.20
C ILE A 122 -3.84 6.28 7.74
N VAL A 123 -5.07 6.68 8.09
CA VAL A 123 -6.06 5.78 8.70
C VAL A 123 -6.69 4.84 7.68
N LEU A 124 -7.00 5.32 6.47
CA LEU A 124 -7.73 4.52 5.49
C LEU A 124 -6.81 3.72 4.55
N GLY A 125 -5.74 4.33 4.03
CA GLY A 125 -4.81 3.67 3.11
C GLY A 125 -3.52 3.21 3.79
N GLY A 126 -2.97 4.01 4.70
CA GLY A 126 -1.72 3.75 5.38
C GLY A 126 -1.74 2.46 6.22
N ILE A 127 -2.86 2.17 6.89
CA ILE A 127 -3.01 0.93 7.68
C ILE A 127 -2.89 -0.33 6.83
N GLU A 128 -3.22 -0.28 5.54
CA GLU A 128 -3.13 -1.42 4.62
C GLU A 128 -1.68 -1.94 4.53
N GLU A 129 -0.70 -1.05 4.72
CA GLU A 129 0.72 -1.40 4.66
C GLU A 129 1.16 -2.36 5.77
N ILE A 130 0.40 -2.46 6.87
CA ILE A 130 0.62 -3.48 7.91
C ILE A 130 0.46 -4.89 7.32
N GLY A 131 -0.53 -5.08 6.44
CA GLY A 131 -0.72 -6.33 5.73
C GLY A 131 0.26 -6.50 4.58
N TRP A 132 0.29 -5.53 3.67
CA TRP A 132 1.00 -5.69 2.40
C TRP A 132 2.52 -5.59 2.51
N ARG A 133 3.05 -4.58 3.23
CA ARG A 133 4.49 -4.24 3.21
C ARG A 133 5.21 -4.69 4.46
N TYR A 134 4.54 -4.70 5.61
CA TYR A 134 5.13 -5.21 6.84
C TYR A 134 5.13 -6.74 6.91
N LEU A 135 4.13 -7.41 6.31
CA LEU A 135 3.98 -8.87 6.36
C LEU A 135 4.10 -9.54 4.98
N PHE A 136 3.12 -9.36 4.10
CA PHE A 136 2.92 -10.21 2.93
C PHE A 136 4.09 -10.21 1.95
N GLN A 137 4.51 -9.02 1.51
CA GLN A 137 5.60 -8.86 0.56
C GLN A 137 6.95 -9.38 1.12
N PRO A 138 7.39 -9.01 2.35
CA PRO A 138 8.61 -9.58 2.93
C PRO A 138 8.58 -11.11 3.01
N LEU A 139 7.43 -11.69 3.41
CA LEU A 139 7.28 -13.14 3.47
C LEU A 139 7.37 -13.81 2.08
N LEU A 140 6.85 -13.19 1.03
CA LEU A 140 7.04 -13.67 -0.34
C LEU A 140 8.52 -13.63 -0.74
N GLN A 141 9.24 -12.57 -0.36
CA GLN A 141 10.66 -12.39 -0.68
C GLN A 141 11.59 -13.37 0.04
N GLU A 142 11.16 -14.02 1.12
CA GLU A 142 11.89 -15.13 1.72
C GLU A 142 11.98 -16.36 0.79
N ARG A 143 11.14 -16.44 -0.25
CA ARG A 143 11.06 -17.61 -1.16
C ARG A 143 11.15 -17.25 -2.63
N LEU A 144 10.82 -16.02 -3.00
CA LEU A 144 10.73 -15.55 -4.37
C LEU A 144 11.66 -14.36 -4.57
N HIS A 145 12.15 -14.18 -5.79
CA HIS A 145 12.92 -12.99 -6.11
C HIS A 145 12.04 -11.74 -6.07
N TYR A 146 12.68 -10.58 -5.83
CA TYR A 146 12.03 -9.30 -5.57
C TYR A 146 10.88 -8.97 -6.54
N ILE A 147 11.14 -9.05 -7.85
CA ILE A 147 10.17 -8.67 -8.88
C ILE A 147 8.91 -9.54 -8.78
N LEU A 148 9.05 -10.87 -8.76
CA LEU A 148 7.91 -11.77 -8.65
C LEU A 148 7.12 -11.57 -7.35
N ALA A 149 7.80 -11.33 -6.22
CA ALA A 149 7.13 -11.00 -4.97
C ALA A 149 6.29 -9.70 -5.10
N THR A 150 6.84 -8.65 -5.73
CA THR A 150 6.11 -7.40 -5.97
C THR A 150 4.92 -7.59 -6.90
N ILE A 151 5.06 -8.39 -7.95
CA ILE A 151 3.97 -8.66 -8.90
C ILE A 151 2.82 -9.45 -8.23
N ILE A 152 3.14 -10.44 -7.39
CA ILE A 152 2.12 -11.18 -6.64
C ILE A 152 1.40 -10.26 -5.64
N THR A 153 2.13 -9.37 -4.96
CA THR A 153 1.53 -8.34 -4.10
C THR A 153 0.62 -7.42 -4.89
N PHE A 154 1.04 -6.95 -6.07
CA PHE A 154 0.22 -6.11 -6.95
C PHE A 154 -1.12 -6.79 -7.29
N PHE A 155 -1.11 -8.05 -7.74
CA PHE A 155 -2.35 -8.75 -8.07
C PHE A 155 -3.23 -9.00 -6.85
N SER A 156 -2.63 -9.39 -5.72
CA SER A 156 -3.37 -9.65 -4.48
C SER A 156 -4.02 -8.39 -3.92
N TRP A 157 -3.28 -7.28 -3.93
CA TRP A 157 -3.73 -5.98 -3.49
C TRP A 157 -4.76 -5.37 -4.46
N GLY A 158 -4.58 -5.56 -5.76
CA GLY A 158 -5.54 -5.13 -6.78
C GLY A 158 -6.87 -5.86 -6.66
N LEU A 159 -6.85 -7.19 -6.45
CA LEU A 159 -8.06 -7.96 -6.17
C LEU A 159 -8.78 -7.45 -4.91
N TRP A 160 -8.01 -7.17 -3.85
CA TRP A 160 -8.55 -6.58 -2.63
C TRP A 160 -9.21 -5.22 -2.88
N HIS A 161 -8.59 -4.34 -3.68
CA HIS A 161 -9.17 -3.05 -4.05
C HIS A 161 -10.45 -3.17 -4.87
N PHE A 162 -10.54 -4.09 -5.83
CA PHE A 162 -11.78 -4.28 -6.59
C PHE A 162 -12.94 -4.72 -5.69
N LEU A 163 -12.66 -5.53 -4.67
CA LEU A 163 -13.64 -5.88 -3.65
C LEU A 163 -14.00 -4.68 -2.78
N PHE A 164 -13.02 -3.83 -2.44
CA PHE A 164 -13.25 -2.60 -1.71
C PHE A 164 -14.08 -1.57 -2.50
N PHE A 165 -13.81 -1.40 -3.80
CA PHE A 165 -14.58 -0.52 -4.69
C PHE A 165 -16.05 -0.93 -4.81
N TYR A 166 -16.33 -2.23 -4.69
CA TYR A 166 -17.71 -2.72 -4.61
C TYR A 166 -18.41 -2.25 -3.32
N LEU A 167 -17.70 -2.16 -2.20
CA LEU A 167 -18.27 -1.74 -0.91
C LEU A 167 -18.48 -0.24 -0.84
N ASP A 168 -17.52 0.53 -1.32
CA ASP A 168 -17.51 1.99 -1.18
C ASP A 168 -18.17 2.74 -2.35
N GLU A 169 -18.65 1.99 -3.34
CA GLU A 169 -19.33 2.45 -4.56
C GLU A 169 -18.45 3.35 -5.44
N THR A 170 -17.12 3.24 -5.32
CA THR A 170 -16.19 3.97 -6.16
C THR A 170 -16.14 3.38 -7.56
N HIS A 171 -16.45 4.21 -8.56
CA HIS A 171 -16.23 3.90 -9.97
C HIS A 171 -14.87 4.43 -10.43
N ALA A 172 -13.84 3.59 -10.34
CA ALA A 172 -12.51 3.90 -10.86
C ALA A 172 -12.35 3.41 -12.31
N ASP A 173 -11.67 4.21 -13.14
CA ASP A 173 -11.17 3.71 -14.42
C ASP A 173 -10.10 2.63 -14.16
N VAL A 174 -10.40 1.41 -14.60
CA VAL A 174 -9.66 0.20 -14.25
C VAL A 174 -8.22 0.28 -14.75
N ILE A 175 -7.99 0.78 -15.97
CA ILE A 175 -6.66 0.73 -16.58
C ILE A 175 -5.70 1.74 -15.92
N PRO A 176 -6.04 3.03 -15.77
CA PRO A 176 -5.21 3.97 -15.02
C PRO A 176 -4.99 3.55 -13.57
N PHE A 177 -6.03 2.99 -12.92
CA PHE A 177 -5.91 2.48 -11.55
C PHE A 177 -4.87 1.35 -11.46
N LEU A 178 -4.97 0.32 -12.30
CA LEU A 178 -4.03 -0.80 -12.28
C LEU A 178 -2.59 -0.37 -12.60
N ILE A 179 -2.41 0.55 -13.54
CA ILE A 179 -1.09 1.12 -13.85
C ILE A 179 -0.52 1.86 -12.64
N GLY A 180 -1.33 2.70 -11.98
CA GLY A 180 -0.93 3.40 -10.75
C GLY A 180 -0.61 2.42 -9.61
N LEU A 181 -1.46 1.42 -9.41
CA LEU A 181 -1.28 0.40 -8.37
C LEU A 181 -0.02 -0.44 -8.57
N LEU A 182 0.32 -0.77 -9.82
CA LEU A 182 1.57 -1.45 -10.16
C LEU A 182 2.79 -0.61 -9.75
N VAL A 183 2.79 0.67 -10.12
CA VAL A 183 3.88 1.61 -9.81
C VAL A 183 4.00 1.80 -8.30
N ASN A 184 2.88 2.02 -7.60
CA ASN A 184 2.84 2.11 -6.14
C ASN A 184 3.38 0.85 -5.48
N SER A 185 3.07 -0.33 -6.05
CA SER A 185 3.60 -1.60 -5.55
C SER A 185 5.13 -1.65 -5.63
N PHE A 186 5.73 -1.15 -6.71
CA PHE A 186 7.19 -1.05 -6.85
C PHE A 186 7.81 0.03 -5.94
N ILE A 187 7.20 1.22 -5.84
CA ILE A 187 7.67 2.29 -4.94
C ILE A 187 7.72 1.79 -3.50
N LEU A 188 6.59 1.29 -2.99
CA LEU A 188 6.45 0.90 -1.58
C LEU A 188 7.31 -0.32 -1.24
N SER A 189 7.40 -1.30 -2.15
CA SER A 189 8.27 -2.45 -1.93
C SER A 189 9.75 -2.08 -1.93
N ALA A 190 10.21 -1.20 -2.83
CA ALA A 190 11.59 -0.73 -2.85
C ALA A 190 11.94 0.09 -1.60
N LEU A 191 11.04 0.97 -1.16
CA LEU A 191 11.23 1.74 0.06
C LEU A 191 11.30 0.84 1.29
N TYR A 192 10.43 -0.17 1.39
CA TYR A 192 10.48 -1.11 2.51
C TYR A 192 11.78 -1.92 2.50
N VAL A 193 12.19 -2.48 1.36
CA VAL A 193 13.46 -3.21 1.22
C VAL A 193 14.65 -2.32 1.59
N LYS A 194 14.64 -1.05 1.16
CA LYS A 194 15.72 -0.10 1.39
C LYS A 194 15.86 0.32 2.85
N THR A 195 14.73 0.56 3.51
CA THR A 195 14.69 1.25 4.81
C THR A 195 14.34 0.32 5.97
N ASN A 196 13.79 -0.86 5.68
CA ASN A 196 13.18 -1.79 6.64
C ASN A 196 12.22 -1.07 7.60
N ASN A 197 11.48 -0.08 7.11
CA ASN A 197 10.65 0.81 7.91
C ASN A 197 9.22 0.90 7.35
N LEU A 198 8.25 0.53 8.18
CA LEU A 198 6.83 0.57 7.85
C LEU A 198 6.31 2.00 7.69
N TRP A 199 6.65 2.90 8.61
CA TRP A 199 6.24 4.32 8.55
C TRP A 199 6.57 4.99 7.21
N ILE A 200 7.73 4.71 6.61
CA ILE A 200 8.08 5.26 5.30
C ILE A 200 7.06 4.83 4.24
N CYS A 201 6.59 3.58 4.26
CA CYS A 201 5.57 3.09 3.33
C CYS A 201 4.21 3.73 3.62
N VAL A 202 3.80 3.78 4.89
CA VAL A 202 2.55 4.42 5.35
C VAL A 202 2.49 5.87 4.88
N MET A 203 3.57 6.62 5.12
CA MET A 203 3.66 8.03 4.77
C MET A 203 3.66 8.23 3.26
N THR A 204 4.42 7.42 2.51
CA THR A 204 4.49 7.49 1.05
C THR A 204 3.12 7.20 0.43
N HIS A 205 2.48 6.10 0.82
CA HIS A 205 1.15 5.73 0.32
C HIS A 205 0.12 6.84 0.64
N SER A 206 0.16 7.37 1.87
CA SER A 206 -0.75 8.46 2.25
C SER A 206 -0.55 9.72 1.40
N LEU A 207 0.70 10.11 1.13
CA LEU A 207 1.02 11.26 0.29
C LEU A 207 0.63 11.05 -1.17
N ILE A 208 0.84 9.85 -1.73
CA ILE A 208 0.39 9.51 -3.08
C ILE A 208 -1.14 9.70 -3.18
N ASN A 209 -1.90 9.21 -2.21
CA ASN A 209 -3.36 9.35 -2.19
C ASN A 209 -3.84 10.80 -2.04
N VAL A 210 -3.12 11.61 -1.27
CA VAL A 210 -3.40 13.06 -1.14
C VAL A 210 -3.16 13.74 -2.48
N PHE A 211 -1.96 13.57 -3.05
CA PHE A 211 -1.59 14.24 -4.29
C PHE A 211 -2.43 13.78 -5.48
N SER A 212 -2.80 12.50 -5.56
CA SER A 212 -3.69 11.99 -6.62
C SER A 212 -5.08 12.63 -6.60
N GLN A 213 -5.55 13.09 -5.44
CA GLN A 213 -6.83 13.80 -5.31
C GLN A 213 -6.71 15.31 -5.50
N LEU A 214 -5.54 15.90 -5.28
CA LEU A 214 -5.31 17.34 -5.46
C LEU A 214 -4.94 17.72 -6.89
N VAL A 215 -4.37 16.78 -7.65
CA VAL A 215 -3.87 17.00 -9.01
C VAL A 215 -4.98 16.77 -10.03
N THR A 216 -5.12 17.73 -10.96
CA THR A 216 -6.00 17.61 -12.12
C THR A 216 -5.24 17.91 -13.41
N GLY A 217 -5.35 17.03 -14.40
CA GLY A 217 -4.60 17.13 -15.66
C GLY A 217 -3.10 16.85 -15.49
N SER A 218 -2.46 16.37 -16.56
CA SER A 218 -1.02 16.20 -16.65
C SER A 218 -0.64 15.77 -18.08
N ASN A 219 0.65 15.84 -18.40
CA ASN A 219 1.15 15.28 -19.66
C ASN A 219 1.22 13.74 -19.57
N GLN A 220 0.37 13.05 -20.32
CA GLN A 220 0.27 11.59 -20.27
C GLN A 220 1.56 10.87 -20.72
N TYR A 221 2.27 11.41 -21.73
CA TYR A 221 3.52 10.81 -22.20
C TYR A 221 4.62 10.88 -21.15
N VAL A 222 4.79 12.04 -20.50
CA VAL A 222 5.67 12.19 -19.33
C VAL A 222 5.21 11.26 -18.21
N GLY A 223 3.90 11.10 -18.03
CA GLY A 223 3.29 10.16 -17.10
C GLY A 223 3.73 8.72 -17.29
N TYR A 224 3.63 8.18 -18.51
CA TYR A 224 4.06 6.81 -18.78
C TYR A 224 5.58 6.65 -18.67
N PHE A 225 6.34 7.63 -19.16
CA PHE A 225 7.79 7.63 -19.04
C PHE A 225 8.24 7.61 -17.57
N SER A 226 7.72 8.51 -16.73
CA SER A 226 7.99 8.54 -15.29
C SER A 226 7.71 7.20 -14.61
N LYS A 227 6.59 6.56 -14.92
CA LYS A 227 6.22 5.27 -14.34
C LYS A 227 7.22 4.16 -14.68
N VAL A 228 7.69 4.10 -15.93
CA VAL A 228 8.73 3.14 -16.33
C VAL A 228 10.04 3.42 -15.59
N VAL A 229 10.46 4.69 -15.53
CA VAL A 229 11.66 5.12 -14.80
C VAL A 229 11.58 4.74 -13.32
N ILE A 230 10.43 4.97 -12.67
CA ILE A 230 10.18 4.60 -11.27
C ILE A 230 10.37 3.10 -11.05
N ILE A 231 9.76 2.26 -11.90
CA ILE A 231 9.86 0.80 -11.77
C ILE A 231 11.33 0.35 -11.91
N VAL A 232 12.06 0.89 -12.89
CA VAL A 232 13.49 0.58 -13.08
C VAL A 232 14.31 0.98 -11.85
N ILE A 233 14.14 2.22 -11.36
CA ILE A 233 14.85 2.70 -10.16
C ILE A 233 14.51 1.85 -8.94
N ALA A 234 13.23 1.51 -8.75
CA ALA A 234 12.76 0.66 -7.67
C ALA A 234 13.42 -0.73 -7.69
N ILE A 235 13.48 -1.37 -8.86
CA ILE A 235 14.15 -2.67 -9.05
C ILE A 235 15.64 -2.55 -8.75
N MET A 236 16.32 -1.53 -9.28
CA MET A 236 17.75 -1.32 -9.05
C MET A 236 18.05 -1.07 -7.56
N LEU A 237 17.27 -0.21 -6.91
CA LEU A 237 17.42 0.13 -5.49
C LEU A 237 17.23 -1.10 -4.59
N ALA A 238 16.18 -1.87 -4.85
CA ALA A 238 15.88 -3.08 -4.09
C ALA A 238 16.94 -4.16 -4.31
N THR A 239 17.28 -4.46 -5.57
CA THR A 239 18.28 -5.49 -5.91
C THR A 239 19.66 -5.16 -5.33
N LYS A 240 20.10 -3.90 -5.43
CA LYS A 240 21.36 -3.44 -4.83
C LYS A 240 21.36 -3.59 -3.31
N THR A 241 20.23 -3.29 -2.67
CA THR A 241 20.12 -3.40 -1.21
C THR A 241 20.12 -4.86 -0.75
N ILE A 242 19.36 -5.72 -1.43
CA ILE A 242 19.32 -7.16 -1.15
C ILE A 242 20.71 -7.78 -1.32
N ARG A 243 21.42 -7.48 -2.42
CA ARG A 243 22.79 -7.97 -2.63
C ARG A 243 23.72 -7.55 -1.48
N LYS A 244 23.69 -6.27 -1.10
CA LYS A 244 24.49 -5.77 0.02
C LYS A 244 24.17 -6.49 1.35
N GLN A 245 22.91 -6.82 1.60
CA GLN A 245 22.52 -7.57 2.80
C GLN A 245 23.07 -8.99 2.78
N VAL A 246 23.02 -9.67 1.64
CA VAL A 246 23.60 -11.01 1.45
C VAL A 246 25.12 -10.99 1.64
N ASP A 247 25.82 -10.05 1.02
CA ASP A 247 27.28 -9.92 1.13
C ASP A 247 27.71 -9.66 2.58
N ASN A 248 26.99 -8.79 3.29
CA ASN A 248 27.26 -8.51 4.70
C ASN A 248 27.04 -9.74 5.60
N CYS A 249 26.02 -10.56 5.32
CA CYS A 249 25.79 -11.80 6.06
C CYS A 249 26.87 -12.86 5.77
N ALA A 250 27.37 -12.94 4.54
CA ALA A 250 28.46 -13.84 4.20
C ALA A 250 29.75 -13.46 4.96
N ASN A 251 30.10 -12.18 4.98
CA ASN A 251 31.30 -11.68 5.65
C ASN A 251 31.23 -11.71 7.19
N ALA A 252 30.02 -11.72 7.77
CA ALA A 252 29.85 -11.83 9.23
C ALA A 252 30.03 -13.27 9.76
N ASN A 253 29.99 -14.26 8.87
CA ASN A 253 30.11 -15.69 9.18
C ASN A 253 31.49 -16.27 8.83
N THR A 254 32.41 -15.45 8.34
CA THR A 254 33.83 -15.76 8.06
C THR A 254 34.73 -15.13 9.11
#